data_AF-A0A1I5BD01-F1
#
_entry.id   AF-A0A1I5BD01-F1
#
_cell.length_a   1.000
_cell.length_b   1.000
_cell.length_c   1.000
_cell.angle_alpha   90.00
_cell.angle_beta   90.00
_cell.angle_gamma   90.00
#
_symmetry.space_group_name_H-M   'P 1'
#
loop_
_entity.id
_entity.type
_entity.pdbx_description
1 polymer ?
#
loop_
_entity_poly.entity_id
_entity_poly.type
_entity_poly.pdbx_seq_one_letter_code
_entity_poly.pdbx_strand_id
1 'polypeptide(L)'
;MGMPEVGRTLGNIIMKKFVSASSEAKRWKKQIEASAGFALFTVEKNDVAHWVLLGRAFQRFGLTATQLNISHAHVNMPCEEIQVRNKMARQFKLTGHPLLLIRLGYSKKMPYSYRRPLADVLETP
;
A
#
# COMPACT_ATOMS: atom_id res chain seq x y z
N MET A 1 -7.97 5.53 4.91
CA MET A 1 -9.39 5.39 4.54
C MET A 1 -9.66 6.34 3.38
N GLY A 2 -10.39 5.93 2.35
CA GLY A 2 -10.94 6.86 1.34
C GLY A 2 -12.14 7.60 1.94
N MET A 3 -11.92 8.28 3.06
CA MET A 3 -12.95 9.02 3.75
C MET A 3 -12.99 10.42 3.13
N PRO A 4 -14.17 10.92 2.70
CA PRO A 4 -14.30 12.30 2.27
C PRO A 4 -13.78 13.23 3.36
N GLU A 5 -13.36 14.43 2.99
CA GLU A 5 -12.87 15.39 3.98
C GLU A 5 -14.01 15.73 4.95
N VAL A 6 -13.88 15.27 6.20
CA VAL A 6 -14.86 15.53 7.27
C VAL A 6 -14.18 16.43 8.30
N GLY A 7 -14.85 17.49 8.74
CA GLY A 7 -14.32 18.41 9.75
C GLY A 7 -13.78 17.69 10.99
N ARG A 8 -12.66 18.19 11.54
CA ARG A 8 -11.83 17.56 12.59
C ARG A 8 -12.64 16.98 13.77
N THR A 9 -13.66 17.69 14.22
CA THR A 9 -14.51 17.29 15.36
C THR A 9 -15.37 16.07 15.04
N LEU A 10 -15.99 16.04 13.85
CA LEU A 10 -16.82 14.91 13.41
C LEU A 10 -15.94 13.70 13.06
N GLY A 11 -14.78 13.95 12.46
CA GLY A 11 -13.75 12.93 12.22
C GLY A 11 -13.29 12.22 13.50
N ASN A 12 -13.06 12.98 14.58
CA ASN A 12 -12.66 12.40 15.88
C ASN A 12 -13.72 11.49 16.50
N ILE A 13 -15.01 11.83 16.36
CA ILE A 13 -16.12 11.02 16.89
C ILE A 13 -16.27 9.73 16.08
N ILE A 14 -16.21 9.83 14.75
CA ILE A 14 -16.27 8.68 13.84
C ILE A 14 -15.11 7.74 14.13
N MET A 15 -13.87 8.24 14.22
CA MET A 15 -12.69 7.43 14.50
C MET A 15 -12.81 6.65 15.82
N LYS A 16 -13.26 7.31 16.90
CA LYS A 16 -13.44 6.66 18.21
C LYS A 16 -14.50 5.56 18.22
N LYS A 17 -15.55 5.66 17.40
CA LYS A 17 -16.66 4.69 17.34
C LYS A 17 -16.48 3.59 16.28
N PHE A 18 -15.78 3.86 15.18
CA PHE A 18 -15.65 2.94 14.05
C PHE A 18 -14.35 2.11 14.05
N VAL A 19 -13.29 2.59 14.69
CA VAL A 19 -11.95 1.98 14.62
C VAL A 19 -11.65 1.23 15.92
N SER A 20 -12.14 0.00 16.02
CA SER A 20 -11.65 -0.97 17.00
C SER A 20 -10.68 -1.93 16.32
N ALA A 21 -9.80 -2.57 17.09
CA ALA A 21 -8.89 -3.59 16.54
C ALA A 21 -9.67 -4.74 15.87
N SER A 22 -10.84 -5.11 16.40
CA SER A 22 -11.69 -6.15 15.84
C SER A 22 -12.39 -5.73 14.55
N SER A 23 -12.85 -4.48 14.44
CA SER A 23 -13.46 -3.98 13.19
C SER A 23 -12.43 -3.87 12.07
N GLU A 24 -11.22 -3.41 12.39
CA GLU A 24 -10.09 -3.35 11.46
C GLU A 24 -9.65 -4.74 11.02
N ALA A 25 -9.54 -5.72 11.93
CA ALA A 25 -9.21 -7.10 11.59
C ALA A 25 -10.26 -7.73 10.65
N LYS A 26 -11.55 -7.50 10.92
CA LYS A 26 -12.65 -7.97 10.05
C LYS A 26 -12.58 -7.33 8.66
N ARG A 27 -12.28 -6.03 8.59
CA ARG A 27 -12.09 -5.29 7.33
C ARG A 27 -10.93 -5.88 6.52
N TRP A 28 -9.79 -6.13 7.16
CA TRP A 28 -8.63 -6.74 6.51
C TRP A 28 -8.90 -8.15 6.04
N LYS A 29 -9.57 -8.99 6.85
CA LYS A 29 -9.97 -10.34 6.46
C LYS A 29 -10.78 -10.34 5.15
N LYS A 30 -11.80 -9.48 5.06
CA LYS A 30 -12.60 -9.34 3.83
C LYS A 30 -11.76 -8.90 2.63
N GLN A 31 -10.79 -8.00 2.82
CA GLN A 31 -9.91 -7.56 1.74
C GLN A 31 -8.95 -8.67 1.28
N ILE A 32 -8.45 -9.49 2.20
CA ILE A 32 -7.60 -10.65 1.89
C ILE A 32 -8.39 -11.68 1.11
N GLU A 33 -9.59 -12.06 1.59
CA GLU A 33 -10.47 -13.04 0.93
C GLU A 33 -10.92 -12.58 -0.46
N ALA A 34 -11.08 -11.27 -0.67
CA ALA A 34 -11.47 -10.69 -1.96
C ALA A 34 -10.28 -10.42 -2.91
N SER A 35 -9.05 -10.76 -2.53
CA SER A 35 -7.87 -10.55 -3.37
C SER A 35 -7.47 -11.85 -4.07
N ALA A 36 -7.06 -11.75 -5.34
CA ALA A 36 -6.58 -12.91 -6.08
C ALA A 36 -5.16 -13.32 -5.64
N GLY A 37 -4.36 -12.36 -5.17
CA GLY A 37 -3.04 -12.62 -4.65
C GLY A 37 -2.38 -11.39 -4.02
N PHE A 38 -1.17 -11.61 -3.52
CA PHE A 38 -0.30 -10.59 -2.95
C PHE A 38 1.06 -10.63 -3.63
N ALA A 39 1.69 -9.47 -3.78
CA ALA A 39 3.07 -9.36 -4.21
C ALA A 39 3.88 -8.60 -3.16
N LEU A 40 4.94 -9.24 -2.67
CA LEU A 40 5.89 -8.69 -1.71
C LEU A 40 7.18 -8.34 -2.43
N PHE A 41 7.51 -7.05 -2.44
CA PHE A 41 8.75 -6.54 -3.03
C PHE A 41 9.79 -6.41 -1.93
N THR A 42 10.98 -6.94 -2.23
CA THR A 42 12.11 -6.97 -1.31
C THR A 42 13.33 -6.31 -1.93
N VAL A 43 14.27 -5.91 -1.09
CA VAL A 43 15.59 -5.42 -1.52
C VAL A 43 16.69 -6.20 -0.82
N GLU A 44 17.83 -6.36 -1.48
CA GLU A 44 19.00 -7.00 -0.88
C GLU A 44 19.57 -6.17 0.28
N LYS A 45 19.67 -4.84 0.09
CA LYS A 45 20.16 -3.91 1.12
C LYS A 45 19.11 -2.86 1.43
N ASN A 46 18.99 -2.50 2.71
CA ASN A 46 18.05 -1.50 3.17
C ASN A 46 18.65 -0.09 3.14
N ASP A 47 18.94 0.42 1.94
CA ASP A 47 19.49 1.77 1.71
C ASP A 47 18.68 2.54 0.64
N VAL A 48 18.96 3.84 0.53
CA VAL A 48 18.23 4.76 -0.37
C VAL A 48 18.28 4.32 -1.82
N ALA A 49 19.43 3.83 -2.30
CA ALA A 49 19.58 3.41 -3.70
C ALA A 49 18.64 2.22 -4.00
N HIS A 50 18.59 1.25 -3.11
CA HIS A 50 17.71 0.09 -3.24
C HIS A 50 16.23 0.47 -3.09
N TRP A 51 15.89 1.45 -2.26
CA TRP A 51 14.52 1.95 -2.16
C TRP A 51 14.04 2.56 -3.47
N VAL A 52 14.88 3.37 -4.12
CA VAL A 52 14.59 3.96 -5.44
C VAL A 52 14.46 2.87 -6.50
N LEU A 53 15.35 1.88 -6.50
CA LEU A 53 15.28 0.74 -7.42
C LEU A 53 13.98 -0.06 -7.24
N LEU A 54 13.58 -0.33 -6.00
CA LEU A 54 12.31 -0.98 -5.69
C LEU A 54 11.12 -0.15 -6.19
N GLY A 55 11.13 1.17 -5.99
CA GLY A 55 10.10 2.06 -6.52
C GLY A 55 9.98 1.99 -8.04
N ARG A 56 11.11 1.96 -8.75
CA ARG A 56 11.14 1.79 -10.22
C ARG A 56 10.65 0.40 -10.65
N ALA A 57 10.97 -0.65 -9.90
CA ALA A 57 10.47 -2.01 -10.17
C ALA A 57 8.95 -2.08 -9.97
N PHE A 58 8.46 -1.51 -8.86
CA PHE A 58 7.03 -1.42 -8.58
C PHE A 58 6.29 -0.61 -9.65
N GLN A 59 6.84 0.51 -10.12
CA GLN A 59 6.19 1.29 -11.17
C GLN A 59 6.03 0.50 -12.47
N ARG A 60 7.04 -0.27 -12.87
CA ARG A 60 6.94 -1.17 -14.04
C ARG A 60 5.89 -2.26 -13.83
N PHE A 61 5.86 -2.86 -12.65
CA PHE A 61 4.82 -3.82 -12.26
C PHE A 61 3.43 -3.18 -12.38
N GLY A 62 3.22 -1.99 -11.81
CA GLY A 62 1.91 -1.32 -11.82
C GLY A 62 1.43 -0.94 -13.22
N LEU A 63 2.34 -0.47 -14.09
CA LEU A 63 2.01 -0.18 -15.49
C LEU A 63 1.68 -1.45 -16.28
N THR A 64 2.43 -2.54 -16.05
CA THR A 64 2.17 -3.85 -16.69
C THR A 64 0.83 -4.42 -16.20
N ALA A 65 0.56 -4.36 -14.90
CA ALA A 65 -0.72 -4.78 -14.32
C ALA A 65 -1.88 -4.00 -14.94
N THR A 66 -1.72 -2.68 -15.11
CA THR A 66 -2.72 -1.82 -15.77
C THR A 66 -2.99 -2.27 -17.21
N GLN A 67 -1.94 -2.56 -17.99
CA GLN A 67 -2.07 -3.07 -19.35
C GLN A 67 -2.84 -4.40 -19.40
N LEU A 68 -2.68 -5.24 -18.37
CA LEU A 68 -3.36 -6.53 -18.23
C LEU A 68 -4.74 -6.43 -17.54
N ASN A 69 -5.25 -5.22 -17.29
CA ASN A 69 -6.48 -4.96 -16.54
C ASN A 69 -6.50 -5.54 -15.11
N ILE A 70 -5.33 -5.69 -14.50
CA ILE A 70 -5.16 -6.11 -13.11
C ILE A 70 -5.11 -4.86 -12.21
N SER A 71 -5.99 -4.82 -11.23
CA SER A 71 -5.99 -3.78 -10.19
C SER A 71 -5.04 -4.17 -9.06
N HIS A 72 -4.41 -3.18 -8.44
CA HIS A 72 -3.61 -3.37 -7.23
C HIS A 72 -3.88 -2.29 -6.18
N ALA A 73 -3.61 -2.61 -4.92
CA ALA A 73 -3.68 -1.64 -3.82
C ALA A 73 -2.59 -1.94 -2.78
N HIS A 74 -2.03 -0.88 -2.20
CA HIS A 74 -1.01 -1.02 -1.16
C HIS A 74 -1.64 -1.53 0.13
N VAL A 75 -0.93 -2.43 0.80
CA VAL A 75 -1.28 -2.98 2.10
C VAL A 75 -0.03 -2.96 2.99
N ASN A 76 0.67 -1.82 2.98
CA ASN A 76 2.09 -1.75 3.35
C ASN A 76 2.39 -1.71 4.85
N MET A 77 1.39 -1.57 5.71
CA MET A 77 1.55 -1.51 7.18
C MET A 77 2.47 -2.62 7.74
N PRO A 78 2.44 -3.88 7.26
CA PRO A 78 3.37 -4.93 7.73
C PRO A 78 4.85 -4.68 7.42
N CYS A 79 5.17 -3.82 6.44
CA CYS A 79 6.54 -3.42 6.10
C CYS A 79 7.01 -2.17 6.87
N GLU A 80 6.09 -1.44 7.50
CA GLU A 80 6.37 -0.16 8.19
C GLU A 80 6.79 -0.37 9.65
N GLU A 81 6.24 -1.40 10.33
CA GLU A 81 6.62 -1.74 11.70
C GLU A 81 7.76 -2.78 11.71
N ILE A 82 8.86 -2.46 12.39
CA ILE A 82 10.11 -3.23 12.33
C ILE A 82 9.92 -4.66 12.85
N GLN A 83 9.20 -4.86 13.95
CA GLN A 83 9.00 -6.20 14.52
C GLN A 83 8.15 -7.09 13.61
N VAL A 84 7.07 -6.53 13.03
CA VAL A 84 6.19 -7.20 12.06
C VAL A 84 6.96 -7.51 10.79
N ARG A 85 7.72 -6.56 10.26
CA ARG A 85 8.57 -6.74 9.07
C ARG A 85 9.58 -7.86 9.26
N ASN A 86 10.26 -7.89 10.41
CA ASN A 86 11.23 -8.94 10.74
C ASN A 86 10.55 -10.30 10.92
N LYS A 87 9.37 -10.35 11.55
CA LYS A 87 8.56 -11.57 11.66
C LYS A 87 8.16 -12.10 10.29
N MET A 88 7.69 -11.22 9.41
CA MET A 88 7.32 -11.55 8.04
C MET A 88 8.51 -12.11 7.24
N ALA A 89 9.68 -11.46 7.33
CA ALA A 89 10.89 -11.93 6.67
C ALA A 89 11.29 -13.35 7.12
N ARG A 90 11.26 -13.62 8.44
CA ARG A 90 11.53 -14.95 8.98
C ARG A 90 10.50 -15.99 8.52
N GLN A 91 9.21 -15.64 8.59
CA GLN A 91 8.13 -16.57 8.25
C GLN A 91 8.15 -16.97 6.78
N PHE A 92 8.48 -16.05 5.88
CA PHE A 92 8.64 -16.32 4.45
C PHE A 92 10.05 -16.74 4.04
N LYS A 93 10.98 -16.92 5.01
CA LYS A 93 12.38 -17.29 4.77
C LYS A 93 13.07 -16.39 3.73
N LEU A 94 12.81 -15.08 3.81
CA LEU A 94 13.35 -14.11 2.87
C LEU A 94 14.84 -13.87 3.14
N THR A 95 15.63 -13.76 2.07
CA THR A 95 17.04 -13.37 2.13
C THR A 95 17.25 -11.86 2.10
N GLY A 96 16.21 -11.08 1.76
CA GLY A 96 16.24 -9.62 1.68
C GLY A 96 15.24 -8.93 2.62
N HIS A 97 15.16 -7.61 2.52
CA HIS A 97 14.30 -6.75 3.32
C HIS A 97 12.97 -6.46 2.59
N PRO A 98 11.82 -6.88 3.14
CA PRO A 98 10.52 -6.55 2.57
C PRO A 98 10.16 -5.08 2.83
N LEU A 99 9.85 -4.34 1.77
CA LEU A 99 9.59 -2.89 1.85
C LEU A 99 8.24 -2.47 1.27
N LEU A 100 7.69 -3.26 0.34
CA LEU A 100 6.39 -2.97 -0.26
C LEU A 100 5.54 -4.24 -0.36
N LEU A 101 4.35 -4.19 0.22
CA LEU A 101 3.33 -5.23 0.05
C LEU A 101 2.10 -4.67 -0.65
N ILE A 102 1.67 -5.34 -1.71
CA ILE A 102 0.43 -5.03 -2.43
C ILE A 102 -0.47 -6.26 -2.49
N ARG A 103 -1.78 -5.99 -2.55
CA ARG A 103 -2.78 -6.97 -2.99
C ARG A 103 -3.15 -6.69 -4.45
N LEU A 104 -3.49 -7.73 -5.20
CA LEU A 104 -3.84 -7.63 -6.61
C LEU A 104 -5.01 -8.55 -7.00
N GLY A 105 -5.68 -8.21 -8.09
CA GLY A 105 -6.82 -8.95 -8.64
C GLY A 105 -7.63 -8.10 -9.61
N TYR A 106 -8.85 -8.53 -9.91
CA TYR A 106 -9.76 -7.80 -10.79
C TYR A 106 -10.75 -6.98 -9.96
N SER A 107 -11.02 -5.74 -10.39
CA SER A 107 -11.97 -4.86 -9.71
C SER A 107 -12.61 -3.87 -10.68
N LYS A 108 -13.71 -3.24 -10.25
CA LYS A 108 -14.32 -2.13 -10.99
C LYS A 108 -13.40 -0.90 -10.92
N LYS A 109 -13.38 -0.11 -12.00
CA LYS A 109 -12.61 1.14 -12.05
C LYS A 109 -13.06 2.08 -10.93
N MET A 110 -12.08 2.61 -10.19
CA MET A 110 -12.30 3.60 -9.13
C MET A 110 -12.02 5.02 -9.66
N PRO A 111 -12.62 6.06 -9.05
CA PRO A 111 -12.26 7.44 -9.34
C PRO A 111 -10.76 7.68 -9.14
N TYR A 112 -10.17 8.51 -10.00
CA TYR A 112 -8.78 8.92 -9.85
C TYR A 112 -8.62 9.81 -8.62
N SER A 113 -7.54 9.60 -7.86
CA SER A 113 -7.20 10.52 -6.77
C SER A 113 -6.67 11.84 -7.33
N TYR A 114 -6.98 12.94 -6.64
CA TYR A 114 -6.44 14.25 -6.97
C TYR A 114 -4.90 14.23 -6.95
N ARG A 115 -4.29 15.05 -7.80
CA ARG A 115 -2.83 15.27 -7.86
C ARG A 115 -2.55 16.75 -7.73
N ARG A 116 -1.40 17.08 -7.14
CA ARG A 116 -0.91 18.46 -7.10
C ARG A 116 -0.71 18.98 -8.53
N PRO A 117 -1.01 20.25 -8.82
CA PRO A 117 -0.66 20.90 -10.07
C PRO A 117 0.84 20.76 -10.39
N LEU A 118 1.19 20.80 -11.67
CA LEU A 118 2.58 20.64 -12.12
C LEU A 118 3.50 21.73 -11.56
N ALA A 119 3.02 22.97 -11.53
CA ALA A 119 3.76 24.12 -11.02
C ALA A 119 4.13 24.01 -9.54
N ASP A 120 3.43 23.16 -8.77
CA ASP A 120 3.69 22.96 -7.35
C ASP A 120 4.80 21.92 -7.08
N VAL A 121 5.21 21.17 -8.09
CA VAL A 121 6.11 20.00 -7.95
C VAL A 121 7.36 20.06 -8.83
N LEU A 122 7.39 20.93 -9.84
CA LEU A 122 8.56 21.20 -10.65
C LEU A 122 9.03 22.63 -10.38
N GLU A 123 10.29 22.78 -9.98
CA GLU A 123 10.97 24.06 -10.07
C GLU A 123 11.36 24.26 -11.54
N THR A 124 10.91 25.35 -12.16
CA THR A 124 11.45 25.78 -13.44
C THR A 124 12.93 26.15 -13.24
N PRO A 125 13.82 25.69 -14.12
CA PRO A 125 15.25 26.02 -14.04
C PRO A 125 15.51 27.53 -14.14
#